data_AF-A0A1J8R5K5-F1
#
_entry.id   AF-A0A1J8R5K5-F1
#
_cell.length_a   1.000
_cell.length_b   1.000
_cell.length_c   1.000
_cell.angle_alpha   90.00
_cell.angle_beta   90.00
_cell.angle_gamma   90.00
#
_symmetry.space_group_name_H-M   'P 1'
#
loop_
_entity.id
_entity.type
_entity.pdbx_description
1 polymer ?
#
loop_
_entity_poly.entity_id
_entity_poly.type
_entity_poly.pdbx_seq_one_letter_code
_entity_poly.pdbx_strand_id
1 'polypeptide(L)'
;MAHLHANSVTIQSNSSSRPTEHRVWQSWGGMNRFIRETFLDANRACDQRKNTEQDARAKDEVGALVKDEADARANNEADARANNEADARSALRTILVHGRGNYLVHPDEEYLIWYGDFRWRHSNGNTPSSEEFQWLIDYLVEKVDDGTDPETEGDALLALSAMHGLGSSTKRPSYVKALTRCMAPTRFPRVRYAALRVVSEAREELASMTNSDPATLGVDATLLDGLSDALLTGVRTNHNQTMQESISDANSAGVTNYLYLRLIFALQKNDEWCKRLASGGHLEECNSSSLYDIVLASPHFLDKVYLAGILLRVDPSSNDISPKPTREKWWTLIQRAWSEFYLLPWDSNLQQERIIEALQALVTMTRQDLPGPNNFVASTELAELKKSVNIAMYYFKHMRRYSRPKADVGLDGAVLTVQCLYDDLSSYIASLSENGHTPRGDNRLLES
;
A
#
# COMPACT_ATOMS: atom_id res chain seq x y z
N MET A 1 -26.05 -18.15 5.29
CA MET A 1 -26.21 -18.57 6.72
C MET A 1 -25.94 -20.05 6.94
N ALA A 2 -26.83 -21.01 6.62
CA ALA A 2 -26.54 -22.45 6.82
C ALA A 2 -25.29 -22.94 6.04
N HIS A 3 -25.00 -22.34 4.89
CA HIS A 3 -23.78 -22.61 4.12
C HIS A 3 -22.48 -22.07 4.75
N LEU A 4 -22.55 -21.08 5.64
CA LEU A 4 -21.38 -20.53 6.35
C LEU A 4 -21.12 -21.31 7.65
N HIS A 5 -22.19 -21.63 8.41
CA HIS A 5 -22.08 -22.41 9.64
C HIS A 5 -21.66 -23.86 9.43
N ALA A 6 -22.02 -24.48 8.30
CA ALA A 6 -21.58 -25.83 7.97
C ALA A 6 -20.12 -25.89 7.49
N ASN A 7 -19.54 -24.75 7.10
CA ASN A 7 -18.26 -24.71 6.38
C ASN A 7 -17.21 -23.78 7.01
N SER A 8 -17.41 -23.27 8.23
CA SER A 8 -16.31 -22.87 9.10
C SER A 8 -15.56 -24.12 9.56
N VAL A 9 -14.99 -24.83 8.58
CA VAL A 9 -14.06 -25.93 8.80
C VAL A 9 -12.97 -25.37 9.67
N THR A 10 -12.73 -26.01 10.80
CA THR A 10 -11.54 -25.79 11.61
C THR A 10 -10.34 -26.01 10.69
N ILE A 11 -9.79 -24.94 10.12
CA ILE A 11 -8.59 -25.00 9.28
C ILE A 11 -7.45 -25.30 10.26
N GLN A 12 -7.25 -26.58 10.57
CA GLN A 12 -6.04 -27.01 11.23
C GLN A 12 -4.90 -26.78 10.25
N SER A 13 -3.96 -25.92 10.63
CA SER A 13 -2.80 -25.48 9.84
C SER A 13 -1.76 -26.59 9.63
N ASN A 14 -2.18 -27.79 9.19
CA ASN A 14 -1.27 -28.86 8.83
C ASN A 14 -0.94 -28.77 7.33
N SER A 15 0.24 -28.25 7.07
CA SER A 15 0.75 -27.76 5.79
C SER A 15 1.01 -28.81 4.69
N SER A 16 0.30 -29.95 4.65
CA SER A 16 0.66 -31.06 3.73
C SER A 16 -0.40 -31.50 2.70
N SER A 17 -1.63 -30.97 2.69
CA SER A 17 -2.70 -31.41 1.75
C SER A 17 -3.00 -30.42 0.61
N ARG A 18 -1.96 -29.94 -0.10
CA ARG A 18 -2.08 -28.91 -1.15
C ARG A 18 -2.93 -29.23 -2.40
N PRO A 19 -3.05 -30.47 -2.91
CA PRO A 19 -3.76 -30.71 -4.18
C PRO A 19 -5.29 -30.69 -4.08
N THR A 20 -5.83 -31.04 -2.91
CA THR A 20 -7.28 -31.26 -2.74
C THR A 20 -8.01 -29.95 -2.54
N GLU A 21 -7.44 -29.02 -1.77
CA GLU A 21 -8.00 -27.69 -1.53
C GLU A 21 -8.20 -26.95 -2.85
N HIS A 22 -7.18 -26.85 -3.71
CA HIS A 22 -7.28 -26.11 -4.97
C HIS A 22 -8.39 -26.63 -5.90
N ARG A 23 -8.71 -27.94 -5.88
CA ARG A 23 -9.82 -28.49 -6.68
C ARG A 23 -11.18 -28.16 -6.10
N VAL A 24 -11.31 -28.16 -4.77
CA VAL A 24 -12.51 -27.69 -4.07
C VAL A 24 -12.73 -26.20 -4.32
N TRP A 25 -11.66 -25.41 -4.33
CA TRP A 25 -11.68 -23.99 -4.68
C TRP A 25 -12.20 -23.71 -6.10
N GLN A 26 -11.73 -24.47 -7.08
CA GLN A 26 -12.21 -24.33 -8.46
C GLN A 26 -13.66 -24.76 -8.63
N SER A 27 -14.13 -25.75 -7.86
CA SER A 27 -15.53 -26.20 -7.94
C SER A 27 -16.52 -25.21 -7.31
N TRP A 28 -16.07 -24.26 -6.50
CA TRP A 28 -16.90 -23.24 -5.86
C TRP A 28 -17.14 -21.98 -6.72
N GLY A 29 -16.69 -21.96 -7.98
CA GLY A 29 -16.93 -20.84 -8.89
C GLY A 29 -15.96 -19.67 -8.75
N GLY A 30 -14.83 -19.87 -8.06
CA GLY A 30 -13.71 -18.95 -7.96
C GLY A 30 -13.80 -17.91 -6.84
N MET A 31 -12.63 -17.43 -6.40
CA MET A 31 -12.47 -16.46 -5.30
C MET A 31 -13.37 -15.21 -5.44
N ASN A 32 -13.43 -14.63 -6.65
CA ASN A 32 -14.24 -13.44 -6.93
C ASN A 32 -15.72 -13.63 -6.59
N ARG A 33 -16.28 -14.82 -6.92
CA ARG A 33 -17.68 -15.11 -6.64
C ARG A 33 -17.91 -15.24 -5.15
N PHE A 34 -17.02 -15.93 -4.45
CA PHE A 34 -17.13 -16.16 -3.02
C PHE A 34 -17.01 -14.87 -2.21
N ILE A 35 -16.00 -14.04 -2.49
CA ILE A 35 -15.84 -12.74 -1.83
C ILE A 35 -17.09 -11.88 -2.04
N ARG A 36 -17.62 -11.84 -3.27
CA ARG A 36 -18.84 -11.09 -3.59
C ARG A 36 -20.06 -11.59 -2.81
N GLU A 37 -20.31 -12.90 -2.82
CA GLU A 37 -21.47 -13.48 -2.12
C GLU A 37 -21.37 -13.24 -0.60
N THR A 38 -20.18 -13.39 -0.04
CA THR A 38 -19.92 -13.12 1.38
C THR A 38 -20.09 -11.63 1.73
N PHE A 39 -19.65 -10.72 0.86
CA PHE A 39 -19.86 -9.29 1.01
C PHE A 39 -21.36 -8.92 1.01
N LEU A 40 -22.15 -9.54 0.13
CA LEU A 40 -23.60 -9.33 0.10
C LEU A 40 -24.30 -9.90 1.35
N ASP A 41 -23.79 -11.00 1.90
CA ASP A 41 -24.30 -11.56 3.16
C ASP A 41 -23.97 -10.65 4.35
N ALA A 42 -22.76 -10.07 4.40
CA ALA A 42 -22.39 -9.08 5.41
C ALA A 42 -23.31 -7.84 5.36
N ASN A 43 -23.59 -7.34 4.15
CA ASN A 43 -24.51 -6.22 3.95
C ASN A 43 -25.92 -6.56 4.46
N ARG A 44 -26.45 -7.74 4.10
CA ARG A 44 -27.78 -8.17 4.55
C ARG A 44 -27.88 -8.29 6.07
N ALA A 45 -26.85 -8.79 6.73
CA ALA A 45 -26.80 -8.85 8.19
C ALA A 45 -26.80 -7.44 8.81
N CYS A 46 -26.06 -6.49 8.23
CA CYS A 46 -26.07 -5.09 8.65
C CYS A 46 -27.44 -4.43 8.48
N ASP A 47 -28.10 -4.65 7.35
CA ASP A 47 -29.45 -4.13 7.10
C ASP A 47 -30.47 -4.71 8.08
N GLN A 48 -30.39 -6.02 8.37
CA GLN A 48 -31.23 -6.67 9.38
C GLN A 48 -31.02 -6.06 10.77
N ARG A 49 -29.77 -5.80 11.16
CA ARG A 49 -29.45 -5.12 12.43
C ARG A 49 -30.10 -3.74 12.51
N LYS A 50 -29.94 -2.91 11.46
CA LYS A 50 -30.52 -1.56 11.40
C LYS A 50 -32.05 -1.59 11.45
N ASN A 51 -32.68 -2.52 10.75
CA ASN A 51 -34.13 -2.68 10.79
C ASN A 51 -34.62 -3.07 12.21
N THR A 52 -33.93 -3.99 12.89
CA THR A 52 -34.25 -4.34 14.29
C THR A 52 -34.14 -3.14 15.23
N GLU A 53 -33.13 -2.27 15.04
CA GLU A 53 -32.98 -1.05 15.83
C GLU A 53 -34.07 -0.01 15.56
N GLN A 54 -34.44 0.20 14.29
CA GLN A 54 -35.51 1.12 13.93
C GLN A 54 -36.87 0.64 14.45
N ASP A 55 -37.14 -0.66 14.32
CA ASP A 55 -38.34 -1.28 14.85
C ASP A 55 -38.43 -1.11 16.38
N ALA A 56 -37.32 -1.30 17.10
CA ALA A 56 -37.27 -1.07 18.55
C ALA A 56 -37.62 0.38 18.90
N ARG A 57 -36.97 1.36 18.24
CA ARG A 57 -37.23 2.80 18.48
C ARG A 57 -38.67 3.21 18.17
N ALA A 58 -39.23 2.75 17.05
CA ALA A 58 -40.60 3.09 16.66
C ALA A 58 -41.64 2.56 17.67
N LYS A 59 -41.36 1.45 18.36
CA LYS A 59 -42.26 0.88 19.37
C LYS A 59 -42.15 1.59 20.72
N ASP A 60 -40.95 2.04 21.08
CA ASP A 60 -40.75 2.88 22.27
C ASP A 60 -41.55 4.18 22.18
N GLU A 61 -41.70 4.75 20.97
CA GLU A 61 -42.50 5.95 20.72
C GLU A 61 -44.02 5.71 20.81
N VAL A 62 -44.50 4.48 20.63
CA VAL A 62 -45.95 4.14 20.57
C VAL A 62 -46.52 3.69 21.92
N GLY A 63 -45.67 3.48 22.93
CA GLY A 63 -45.98 3.48 24.37
C GLY A 63 -47.35 2.96 24.83
N ALA A 64 -47.52 1.64 24.93
CA ALA A 64 -48.48 0.99 25.84
C ALA A 64 -48.26 -0.53 25.88
N LEU A 65 -47.25 -1.01 26.62
CA LEU A 65 -47.10 -2.44 26.91
C LEU A 65 -46.92 -2.67 28.41
N VAL A 66 -47.44 -3.80 28.88
CA VAL A 66 -47.26 -4.28 30.25
C VAL A 66 -45.76 -4.51 30.47
N LYS A 67 -45.23 -4.06 31.62
CA LYS A 67 -43.79 -4.03 31.93
C LYS A 67 -43.08 -5.36 31.64
N ASP A 68 -43.68 -6.48 31.99
CA ASP A 68 -43.08 -7.81 31.81
C ASP A 68 -43.00 -8.24 30.33
N GLU A 69 -43.95 -7.81 29.49
CA GLU A 69 -43.91 -8.03 28.04
C GLU A 69 -42.89 -7.12 27.36
N ALA A 70 -42.71 -5.90 27.88
CA ALA A 70 -41.70 -4.96 27.41
C ALA A 70 -40.28 -5.48 27.68
N ASP A 71 -40.02 -6.00 28.89
CA ASP A 71 -38.70 -6.51 29.29
C ASP A 71 -38.31 -7.77 28.48
N ALA A 72 -39.23 -8.73 28.31
CA ALA A 72 -38.98 -9.93 27.50
C ALA A 72 -38.74 -9.60 26.02
N ARG A 73 -39.45 -8.60 25.49
CA ARG A 73 -39.28 -8.14 24.12
C ARG A 73 -37.95 -7.40 23.91
N ALA A 74 -37.58 -6.52 24.83
CA ALA A 74 -36.30 -5.81 24.79
C ALA A 74 -35.11 -6.79 24.76
N ASN A 75 -35.20 -7.88 25.54
CA ASN A 75 -34.20 -8.95 25.50
C ASN A 75 -34.14 -9.65 24.13
N ASN A 76 -35.29 -10.02 23.55
CA ASN A 76 -35.32 -10.65 22.23
C ASN A 76 -34.78 -9.73 21.12
N GLU A 77 -35.06 -8.41 21.19
CA GLU A 77 -34.56 -7.43 20.23
C GLU A 77 -33.05 -7.16 20.42
N ALA A 78 -32.54 -7.20 21.66
CA ALA A 78 -31.11 -7.16 21.93
C ALA A 78 -30.40 -8.42 21.39
N ASP A 79 -30.95 -9.61 21.62
CA ASP A 79 -30.41 -10.87 21.11
C ASP A 79 -30.40 -10.91 19.58
N ALA A 80 -31.46 -10.44 18.93
CA ALA A 80 -31.52 -10.34 17.47
C ALA A 80 -30.45 -9.38 16.91
N ARG A 81 -30.21 -8.24 17.57
CA ARG A 81 -29.13 -7.30 17.19
C ARG A 81 -27.76 -7.94 17.34
N ALA A 82 -27.51 -8.61 18.46
CA ALA A 82 -26.25 -9.29 18.72
C ALA A 82 -25.97 -10.40 17.68
N ASN A 83 -26.99 -11.17 17.30
CA ASN A 83 -26.88 -12.20 16.26
C ASN A 83 -26.56 -11.59 14.89
N ASN A 84 -27.30 -10.56 14.47
CA ASN A 84 -27.05 -9.90 13.18
C ASN A 84 -25.64 -9.26 13.13
N GLU A 85 -25.16 -8.73 14.25
CA GLU A 85 -23.79 -8.22 14.34
C GLU A 85 -22.74 -9.32 14.25
N ALA A 86 -22.94 -10.44 14.94
CA ALA A 86 -22.07 -11.60 14.85
C ALA A 86 -22.02 -12.18 13.42
N ASP A 87 -23.14 -12.14 12.70
CA ASP A 87 -23.23 -12.58 11.32
C ASP A 87 -22.46 -11.66 10.37
N ALA A 88 -22.60 -10.34 10.54
CA ALA A 88 -21.83 -9.36 9.78
C ALA A 88 -20.32 -9.53 10.02
N ARG A 89 -19.91 -9.67 11.29
CA ARG A 89 -18.52 -9.96 11.68
C ARG A 89 -18.02 -11.25 11.02
N SER A 90 -18.79 -12.34 11.13
CA SER A 90 -18.42 -13.63 10.57
C SER A 90 -18.27 -13.57 9.05
N ALA A 91 -19.14 -12.83 8.36
CA ALA A 91 -19.05 -12.62 6.92
C ALA A 91 -17.81 -11.80 6.53
N LEU A 92 -17.54 -10.67 7.19
CA LEU A 92 -16.32 -9.88 6.95
C LEU A 92 -15.04 -10.71 7.16
N ARG A 93 -14.99 -11.48 8.25
CA ARG A 93 -13.87 -12.37 8.56
C ARG A 93 -13.69 -13.48 7.51
N THR A 94 -14.80 -13.98 6.98
CA THR A 94 -14.81 -14.96 5.88
C THR A 94 -14.28 -14.37 4.57
N ILE A 95 -14.51 -13.08 4.28
CA ILE A 95 -13.87 -12.41 3.13
C ILE A 95 -12.34 -12.48 3.26
N LEU A 96 -11.81 -12.24 4.47
CA LEU A 96 -10.37 -12.23 4.71
C LEU A 96 -9.70 -13.58 4.53
N VAL A 97 -10.37 -14.64 4.96
CA VAL A 97 -9.89 -16.02 4.77
C VAL A 97 -9.61 -16.32 3.29
N HIS A 98 -10.37 -15.68 2.40
CA HIS A 98 -10.27 -15.82 0.95
C HIS A 98 -9.44 -14.71 0.29
N GLY A 99 -8.79 -13.85 1.07
CA GLY A 99 -7.98 -12.74 0.59
C GLY A 99 -6.67 -13.15 -0.07
N ARG A 100 -6.41 -14.44 -0.31
CA ARG A 100 -5.20 -14.87 -1.01
C ARG A 100 -5.59 -15.84 -2.12
N GLY A 101 -5.34 -15.41 -3.36
CA GLY A 101 -5.82 -16.05 -4.59
C GLY A 101 -5.94 -17.58 -4.57
N ASN A 102 -4.90 -18.26 -4.10
CA ASN A 102 -4.79 -19.72 -4.22
C ASN A 102 -4.81 -20.46 -2.88
N TYR A 103 -4.97 -19.78 -1.73
CA TYR A 103 -4.85 -20.40 -0.41
C TYR A 103 -5.80 -19.76 0.61
N LEU A 104 -6.35 -20.58 1.50
CA LEU A 104 -7.01 -20.07 2.70
C LEU A 104 -5.95 -19.59 3.68
N VAL A 105 -6.18 -18.44 4.31
CA VAL A 105 -5.26 -17.84 5.27
C VAL A 105 -6.04 -17.55 6.55
N HIS A 106 -5.39 -17.68 7.70
CA HIS A 106 -6.05 -17.30 8.94
C HIS A 106 -6.34 -15.79 8.92
N PRO A 107 -7.56 -15.33 9.26
CA PRO A 107 -7.95 -13.92 9.10
C PRO A 107 -7.09 -12.97 9.94
N ASP A 108 -6.50 -13.47 11.03
CA ASP A 108 -5.63 -12.68 11.90
C ASP A 108 -4.17 -12.61 11.43
N GLU A 109 -3.79 -13.31 10.35
CA GLU A 109 -2.44 -13.21 9.83
C GLU A 109 -2.18 -11.79 9.31
N GLU A 110 -1.17 -11.14 9.88
CA GLU A 110 -0.73 -9.80 9.48
C GLU A 110 -0.37 -9.73 7.99
N TYR A 111 0.07 -10.85 7.42
CA TYR A 111 0.32 -10.99 5.99
C TYR A 111 -0.89 -10.59 5.13
N LEU A 112 -2.12 -10.82 5.60
CA LEU A 112 -3.33 -10.40 4.89
C LEU A 112 -3.49 -8.89 4.86
N ILE A 113 -3.02 -8.17 5.88
CA ILE A 113 -3.01 -6.71 5.89
C ILE A 113 -2.13 -6.20 4.77
N TRP A 114 -1.03 -6.87 4.45
CA TRP A 114 -0.05 -6.33 3.51
C TRP A 114 -0.18 -6.85 2.08
N TYR A 115 -0.57 -8.11 1.94
CA TYR A 115 -0.54 -8.84 0.67
C TYR A 115 -1.89 -9.46 0.28
N GLY A 116 -2.92 -9.27 1.10
CA GLY A 116 -4.26 -9.72 0.76
C GLY A 116 -4.75 -9.08 -0.55
N ASP A 117 -5.50 -9.81 -1.34
CA ASP A 117 -6.25 -9.33 -2.50
C ASP A 117 -7.73 -9.61 -2.26
N PHE A 118 -8.45 -8.58 -1.81
CA PHE A 118 -9.88 -8.66 -1.52
C PHE A 118 -10.73 -8.18 -2.70
N ARG A 119 -10.12 -7.92 -3.85
CA ARG A 119 -10.85 -7.50 -5.04
C ARG A 119 -11.78 -8.61 -5.48
N TRP A 120 -12.95 -8.21 -5.93
CA TRP A 120 -13.90 -9.08 -6.57
C TRP A 120 -14.44 -8.41 -7.83
N ARG A 121 -15.07 -9.22 -8.68
CA ARG A 121 -15.69 -8.76 -9.92
C ARG A 121 -17.12 -9.25 -10.00
N HIS A 122 -17.96 -8.42 -10.61
CA HIS A 122 -19.30 -8.81 -11.04
C HIS A 122 -19.22 -9.96 -12.05
N SER A 123 -20.34 -10.67 -12.25
CA SER A 123 -20.43 -11.78 -13.21
C SER A 123 -20.13 -11.34 -14.66
N ASN A 124 -20.32 -10.05 -14.96
CA ASN A 124 -19.97 -9.42 -16.23
C ASN A 124 -18.48 -8.99 -16.33
N GLY A 125 -17.67 -9.23 -15.28
CA GLY A 125 -16.26 -8.86 -15.22
C GLY A 125 -15.98 -7.44 -14.72
N ASN A 126 -17.00 -6.62 -14.48
CA ASN A 126 -16.84 -5.25 -13.99
C ASN A 126 -16.35 -5.24 -12.54
N THR A 127 -15.56 -4.23 -12.19
CA THR A 127 -15.23 -3.92 -10.79
C THR A 127 -16.45 -3.35 -10.09
N PRO A 128 -16.62 -3.60 -8.78
CA PRO A 128 -17.69 -2.97 -8.01
C PRO A 128 -17.54 -1.44 -8.00
N SER A 129 -18.67 -0.75 -8.00
CA SER A 129 -18.75 0.70 -7.88
C SER A 129 -18.56 1.16 -6.43
N SER A 130 -18.24 2.43 -6.23
CA SER A 130 -18.06 3.00 -4.88
C SER A 130 -19.36 2.96 -4.05
N GLU A 131 -20.49 2.99 -4.73
CA GLU A 131 -21.85 2.96 -4.21
C GLU A 131 -22.12 1.64 -3.46
N GLU A 132 -21.56 0.53 -3.96
CA GLU A 132 -21.73 -0.79 -3.37
C GLU A 132 -21.02 -0.93 -2.01
N PHE A 133 -20.07 -0.04 -1.69
CA PHE A 133 -19.35 -0.02 -0.42
C PHE A 133 -19.91 0.97 0.60
N GLN A 134 -20.93 1.77 0.25
CA GLN A 134 -21.45 2.82 1.14
C GLN A 134 -21.95 2.25 2.49
N TRP A 135 -22.59 1.08 2.47
CA TRP A 135 -23.06 0.43 3.70
C TRP A 135 -21.90 0.09 4.64
N LEU A 136 -20.75 -0.33 4.08
CA LEU A 136 -19.58 -0.73 4.84
C LEU A 136 -18.81 0.49 5.38
N ILE A 137 -18.85 1.61 4.64
CA ILE A 137 -18.39 2.90 5.17
C ILE A 137 -19.23 3.32 6.36
N ASP A 138 -20.56 3.25 6.25
CA ASP A 138 -21.46 3.60 7.36
C ASP A 138 -21.24 2.69 8.57
N TYR A 139 -21.06 1.39 8.32
CA TYR A 139 -20.72 0.41 9.35
C TYR A 139 -19.39 0.74 10.04
N LEU A 140 -18.34 1.06 9.28
CA LEU A 140 -17.05 1.45 9.83
C LEU A 140 -17.16 2.73 10.68
N VAL A 141 -17.86 3.76 10.21
CA VAL A 141 -18.04 5.02 10.95
C VAL A 141 -18.66 4.76 12.32
N GLU A 142 -19.70 3.93 12.37
CA GLU A 142 -20.34 3.53 13.62
C GLU A 142 -19.38 2.76 14.55
N LYS A 143 -18.63 1.80 14.01
CA LYS A 143 -17.69 0.98 14.79
C LYS A 143 -16.51 1.77 15.34
N VAL A 144 -15.99 2.72 14.57
CA VAL A 144 -14.90 3.60 15.02
C VAL A 144 -15.34 4.49 16.18
N ASP A 145 -16.60 4.93 16.20
CA ASP A 145 -17.14 5.75 17.29
C ASP A 145 -17.40 4.92 18.57
N ASP A 146 -17.73 3.63 18.45
CA ASP A 146 -17.90 2.70 19.57
C ASP A 146 -16.55 2.22 20.14
N GLY A 147 -15.59 1.88 19.27
CA GLY A 147 -14.22 1.54 19.63
C GLY A 147 -14.05 0.24 20.44
N THR A 148 -15.08 -0.59 20.53
CA THR A 148 -15.11 -1.81 21.35
C THR A 148 -14.61 -3.07 20.62
N ASP A 149 -14.55 -3.04 19.29
CA ASP A 149 -14.29 -4.21 18.44
C ASP A 149 -13.25 -3.94 17.34
N PRO A 150 -11.96 -3.86 17.70
CA PRO A 150 -10.89 -3.54 16.76
C PRO A 150 -10.65 -4.63 15.71
N GLU A 151 -11.04 -5.87 15.98
CA GLU A 151 -10.90 -6.96 15.01
C GLU A 151 -11.83 -6.73 13.82
N THR A 152 -13.11 -6.50 14.10
CA THR A 152 -14.10 -6.27 13.05
C THR A 152 -13.88 -4.95 12.31
N GLU A 153 -13.38 -3.91 13.00
CA GLU A 153 -12.92 -2.68 12.33
C GLU A 153 -11.79 -2.95 11.33
N GLY A 154 -10.80 -3.75 11.73
CA GLY A 154 -9.72 -4.18 10.84
C GLY A 154 -10.25 -4.96 9.63
N ASP A 155 -11.18 -5.88 9.86
CA ASP A 155 -11.80 -6.70 8.81
C ASP A 155 -12.62 -5.85 7.83
N ALA A 156 -13.38 -4.88 8.35
CA ALA A 156 -14.12 -3.91 7.55
C ALA A 156 -13.19 -3.04 6.68
N LEU A 157 -12.09 -2.52 7.25
CA LEU A 157 -11.09 -1.76 6.51
C LEU A 157 -10.45 -2.59 5.40
N LEU A 158 -10.05 -3.82 5.68
CA LEU A 158 -9.46 -4.70 4.67
C LEU A 158 -10.45 -5.04 3.56
N ALA A 159 -11.72 -5.30 3.88
CA ALA A 159 -12.76 -5.48 2.87
C ALA A 159 -12.99 -4.20 2.03
N LEU A 160 -12.94 -3.01 2.64
CA LEU A 160 -13.00 -1.72 1.94
C LEU A 160 -11.81 -1.49 1.00
N SER A 161 -10.67 -2.15 1.24
CA SER A 161 -9.53 -2.09 0.32
C SER A 161 -9.85 -2.63 -1.08
N ALA A 162 -10.92 -3.41 -1.24
CA ALA A 162 -11.40 -3.87 -2.56
C ALA A 162 -11.91 -2.73 -3.44
N MET A 163 -12.28 -1.59 -2.86
CA MET A 163 -12.81 -0.43 -3.56
C MET A 163 -11.74 0.37 -4.32
N HIS A 164 -10.47 0.36 -3.87
CA HIS A 164 -9.38 1.18 -4.42
C HIS A 164 -9.71 2.68 -4.54
N GLY A 165 -10.50 3.21 -3.62
CA GLY A 165 -10.93 4.60 -3.62
C GLY A 165 -11.37 5.08 -2.25
N LEU A 166 -11.95 6.27 -2.20
CA LEU A 166 -12.45 6.92 -0.98
C LEU A 166 -13.98 6.97 -0.89
N GLY A 167 -14.67 6.06 -1.59
CA GLY A 167 -16.12 6.00 -1.60
C GLY A 167 -16.77 7.02 -2.53
N SER A 168 -18.10 7.04 -2.52
CA SER A 168 -18.87 8.01 -3.30
C SER A 168 -18.67 9.43 -2.75
N SER A 169 -18.96 10.45 -3.57
CA SER A 169 -18.83 11.86 -3.16
C SER A 169 -19.59 12.20 -1.87
N THR A 170 -20.73 11.54 -1.61
CA THR A 170 -21.55 11.76 -0.42
C THR A 170 -21.00 11.11 0.84
N LYS A 171 -20.28 9.99 0.72
CA LYS A 171 -19.72 9.23 1.85
C LYS A 171 -18.25 9.52 2.12
N ARG A 172 -17.54 10.03 1.12
CA ARG A 172 -16.11 10.35 1.19
C ARG A 172 -15.71 11.15 2.44
N PRO A 173 -16.44 12.20 2.88
CA PRO A 173 -16.00 12.99 4.04
C PRO A 173 -16.06 12.18 5.34
N SER A 174 -17.15 11.45 5.56
CA SER A 174 -17.29 10.55 6.70
C SER A 174 -16.23 9.45 6.67
N TYR A 175 -15.92 8.94 5.48
CA TYR A 175 -14.93 7.88 5.34
C TYR A 175 -13.51 8.35 5.66
N VAL A 176 -13.08 9.49 5.11
CA VAL A 176 -11.76 10.06 5.40
C VAL A 176 -11.63 10.39 6.89
N LYS A 177 -12.70 10.89 7.53
CA LYS A 177 -12.74 11.13 8.98
C LYS A 177 -12.58 9.84 9.78
N ALA A 178 -13.25 8.75 9.36
CA ALA A 178 -13.08 7.44 9.98
C ALA A 178 -11.64 6.91 9.82
N LEU A 179 -11.06 6.98 8.62
CA LEU A 179 -9.68 6.58 8.35
C LEU A 179 -8.67 7.34 9.22
N THR A 180 -8.86 8.66 9.36
CA THR A 180 -8.05 9.52 10.23
C THR A 180 -8.08 9.03 11.69
N ARG A 181 -9.27 8.71 12.20
CA ARG A 181 -9.43 8.17 13.55
C ARG A 181 -8.84 6.78 13.70
N CYS A 182 -9.00 5.90 12.70
CA CYS A 182 -8.43 4.55 12.69
C CYS A 182 -6.89 4.55 12.76
N MET A 183 -6.23 5.61 12.27
CA MET A 183 -4.77 5.76 12.30
C MET A 183 -4.25 6.49 13.56
N ALA A 184 -5.12 6.88 14.49
CA ALA A 184 -4.69 7.57 15.70
C ALA A 184 -3.74 6.70 16.56
N PRO A 185 -2.82 7.30 17.35
CA PRO A 185 -1.76 6.55 18.04
C PRO A 185 -2.28 5.51 19.02
N THR A 186 -3.47 5.76 19.60
CA THR A 186 -4.12 4.90 20.60
C THR A 186 -4.89 3.73 20.00
N ARG A 187 -5.04 3.66 18.67
CA ARG A 187 -5.74 2.57 18.00
C ARG A 187 -4.88 1.31 17.93
N PHE A 188 -5.57 0.17 17.88
CA PHE A 188 -4.92 -1.14 17.73
C PHE A 188 -4.09 -1.21 16.44
N PRO A 189 -2.90 -1.84 16.45
CA PRO A 189 -2.02 -1.91 15.28
C PRO A 189 -2.70 -2.42 14.01
N ARG A 190 -3.50 -3.50 14.11
CA ARG A 190 -4.27 -4.06 12.99
C ARG A 190 -5.16 -3.00 12.32
N VAL A 191 -5.89 -2.21 13.10
CA VAL A 191 -6.77 -1.14 12.61
C VAL A 191 -5.97 -0.05 11.92
N ARG A 192 -4.87 0.42 12.53
CA ARG A 192 -4.00 1.45 11.95
C ARG A 192 -3.41 1.00 10.62
N TYR A 193 -2.89 -0.22 10.56
CA TYR A 193 -2.26 -0.76 9.36
C TYR A 193 -3.26 -1.06 8.24
N ALA A 194 -4.44 -1.60 8.59
CA ALA A 194 -5.51 -1.77 7.63
C ALA A 194 -5.95 -0.40 7.05
N ALA A 195 -6.08 0.63 7.89
CA ALA A 195 -6.40 1.98 7.43
C ALA A 195 -5.30 2.55 6.51
N LEU A 196 -4.03 2.45 6.89
CA LEU A 196 -2.90 2.87 6.06
C LEU A 196 -2.91 2.18 4.69
N ARG A 197 -3.16 0.87 4.67
CA ARG A 197 -3.32 0.13 3.43
C ARG A 197 -4.43 0.69 2.56
N VAL A 198 -5.62 0.92 3.13
CA VAL A 198 -6.76 1.41 2.34
C VAL A 198 -6.44 2.78 1.73
N VAL A 199 -5.82 3.67 2.50
CA VAL A 199 -5.36 4.98 2.00
C VAL A 199 -4.33 4.79 0.87
N SER A 200 -3.37 3.87 1.03
CA SER A 200 -2.38 3.56 -0.02
C SER A 200 -3.02 2.99 -1.29
N GLU A 201 -4.08 2.18 -1.18
CA GLU A 201 -4.80 1.69 -2.35
C GLU A 201 -5.65 2.78 -3.02
N ALA A 202 -6.12 3.78 -2.27
CA ALA A 202 -6.82 4.96 -2.78
C ALA A 202 -5.91 6.11 -3.27
N ARG A 203 -4.58 5.91 -3.28
CA ARG A 203 -3.59 6.97 -3.57
C ARG A 203 -3.78 7.70 -4.91
N GLU A 204 -4.29 7.03 -5.95
CA GLU A 204 -4.48 7.67 -7.26
C GLU A 204 -5.68 8.64 -7.21
N GLU A 205 -6.76 8.24 -6.53
CA GLU A 205 -7.90 9.15 -6.29
C GLU A 205 -7.43 10.32 -5.44
N LEU A 206 -6.69 10.08 -4.35
CA LEU A 206 -6.12 11.13 -3.49
C LEU A 206 -5.22 12.08 -4.28
N ALA A 207 -4.28 11.57 -5.06
CA ALA A 207 -3.38 12.39 -5.88
C ALA A 207 -4.14 13.22 -6.93
N SER A 208 -5.30 12.75 -7.39
CA SER A 208 -6.15 13.52 -8.31
C SER A 208 -6.97 14.63 -7.63
N MET A 209 -7.11 14.62 -6.30
CA MET A 209 -7.86 15.65 -5.58
C MET A 209 -7.09 16.97 -5.61
N THR A 210 -7.66 17.98 -6.25
CA THR A 210 -7.13 19.35 -6.26
C THR A 210 -8.13 20.27 -5.57
N ASN A 211 -7.65 21.32 -4.89
CA ASN A 211 -8.52 22.29 -4.21
C ASN A 211 -9.40 23.12 -5.19
N SER A 212 -9.34 22.85 -6.50
CA SER A 212 -9.95 23.62 -7.57
C SER A 212 -11.48 23.58 -7.56
N ASP A 213 -12.09 22.56 -6.96
CA ASP A 213 -13.54 22.42 -6.87
C ASP A 213 -14.00 21.70 -5.59
N PRO A 214 -14.13 22.43 -4.47
CA PRO A 214 -14.61 21.86 -3.21
C PRO A 214 -16.05 21.31 -3.31
N ALA A 215 -16.85 21.76 -4.28
CA ALA A 215 -18.22 21.30 -4.45
C ALA A 215 -18.30 19.88 -5.07
N THR A 216 -17.32 19.48 -5.88
CA THR A 216 -17.27 18.13 -6.47
C THR A 216 -16.52 17.11 -5.61
N LEU A 217 -15.59 17.56 -4.76
CA LEU A 217 -14.81 16.67 -3.91
C LEU A 217 -15.54 16.28 -2.62
N GLY A 218 -16.38 17.17 -2.07
CA GLY A 218 -17.09 16.97 -0.80
C GLY A 218 -16.16 16.94 0.43
N VAL A 219 -14.85 16.94 0.23
CA VAL A 219 -13.80 16.92 1.24
C VAL A 219 -13.13 18.29 1.26
N ASP A 220 -13.15 18.96 2.41
CA ASP A 220 -12.44 20.22 2.59
C ASP A 220 -10.94 19.98 2.85
N ALA A 221 -10.15 21.06 2.74
CA ALA A 221 -8.71 21.01 2.96
C ALA A 221 -8.35 20.54 4.38
N THR A 222 -9.14 20.91 5.39
CA THR A 222 -8.86 20.57 6.79
C THR A 222 -8.92 19.07 7.05
N LEU A 223 -9.81 18.36 6.34
CA LEU A 223 -9.92 16.92 6.44
C LEU A 223 -8.74 16.20 5.77
N LEU A 224 -8.22 16.73 4.66
CA LEU A 224 -7.01 16.19 4.02
C LEU A 224 -5.75 16.48 4.84
N ASP A 225 -5.67 17.65 5.48
CA ASP A 225 -4.58 17.99 6.40
C ASP A 225 -4.58 17.02 7.58
N GLY A 226 -5.75 16.78 8.19
CA GLY A 226 -5.90 15.80 9.26
C GLY A 226 -5.55 14.36 8.82
N LEU A 227 -5.87 13.99 7.58
CA LEU A 227 -5.46 12.70 7.01
C LEU A 227 -3.92 12.62 6.86
N SER A 228 -3.28 13.69 6.40
CA SER A 228 -1.82 13.76 6.29
C SER A 228 -1.15 13.56 7.66
N ASP A 229 -1.59 14.30 8.68
CA ASP A 229 -1.05 14.17 10.04
C ASP A 229 -1.24 12.74 10.60
N ALA A 230 -2.40 12.14 10.34
CA ALA A 230 -2.70 10.78 10.77
C ALA A 230 -1.85 9.72 10.05
N LEU A 231 -1.51 9.91 8.77
CA LEU A 231 -0.61 9.02 8.03
C LEU A 231 0.76 8.94 8.68
N LEU A 232 1.34 10.09 9.03
CA LEU A 232 2.66 10.12 9.67
C LEU A 232 2.61 9.48 11.06
N THR A 233 1.54 9.75 11.79
CA THR A 233 1.27 9.16 13.10
C THR A 233 1.20 7.63 13.05
N GLY A 234 0.45 7.09 12.09
CA GLY A 234 0.26 5.64 11.92
C GLY A 234 1.57 4.89 11.62
N VAL A 235 2.54 5.54 10.97
CA VAL A 235 3.85 4.96 10.67
C VAL A 235 4.83 5.14 11.84
N ARG A 236 4.91 6.34 12.44
CA ARG A 236 5.89 6.66 13.50
C ARG A 236 5.74 5.86 14.78
N THR A 237 4.52 5.46 15.15
CA THR A 237 4.29 4.70 16.39
C THR A 237 5.03 3.36 16.44
N ASN A 238 5.50 2.86 15.30
CA ASN A 238 6.29 1.63 15.22
C ASN A 238 7.78 1.84 15.55
N HIS A 239 8.31 3.05 15.32
CA HIS A 239 9.73 3.33 15.56
C HIS A 239 10.06 3.52 17.04
N ASN A 240 9.06 3.83 17.86
CA ASN A 240 9.23 4.11 19.29
C ASN A 240 8.84 2.93 20.20
N GLN A 241 8.27 1.84 19.65
CA GLN A 241 8.07 0.63 20.45
C GLN A 241 9.43 -0.04 20.64
N THR A 242 9.92 0.03 21.88
CA THR A 242 11.16 -0.60 22.36
C THR A 242 11.28 -2.03 21.84
N MET A 243 12.45 -2.37 21.31
CA MET A 243 12.90 -3.65 20.69
C MET A 243 12.65 -4.96 21.47
N GLN A 244 11.82 -4.96 22.51
CA GLN A 244 11.72 -6.07 23.46
C GLN A 244 10.69 -7.13 23.08
N GLU A 245 9.86 -6.91 22.06
CA GLU A 245 8.98 -7.94 21.51
C GLU A 245 9.29 -8.16 20.02
N SER A 246 9.66 -9.41 19.71
CA SER A 246 9.56 -10.05 18.39
C SER A 246 10.66 -9.80 17.33
N ILE A 247 11.51 -10.82 17.17
CA ILE A 247 12.39 -11.06 16.01
C ILE A 247 11.56 -11.32 14.72
N SER A 248 10.23 -11.51 14.83
CA SER A 248 9.33 -11.60 13.68
C SER A 248 8.95 -10.24 13.05
N ASP A 249 9.27 -9.11 13.70
CA ASP A 249 8.82 -7.79 13.25
C ASP A 249 9.70 -7.09 12.20
N ALA A 250 10.88 -7.65 11.88
CA ALA A 250 11.73 -7.05 10.84
C ALA A 250 11.05 -7.08 9.45
N ASN A 251 10.28 -8.14 9.17
CA ASN A 251 9.54 -8.26 7.92
C ASN A 251 8.28 -7.37 7.91
N SER A 252 7.56 -7.23 9.03
CA SER A 252 6.35 -6.37 9.12
C SER A 252 6.70 -4.88 8.99
N ALA A 253 7.83 -4.46 9.58
CA ALA A 253 8.34 -3.10 9.46
C ALA A 253 8.66 -2.73 7.99
N GLY A 254 9.26 -3.65 7.23
CA GLY A 254 9.57 -3.45 5.81
C GLY A 254 8.31 -3.15 4.98
N VAL A 255 7.23 -3.90 5.18
CA VAL A 255 6.02 -3.74 4.35
C VAL A 255 5.20 -2.50 4.72
N THR A 256 5.23 -2.09 5.98
CA THR A 256 4.62 -0.82 6.40
C THR A 256 5.27 0.35 5.68
N ASN A 257 6.61 0.37 5.62
CA ASN A 257 7.37 1.41 4.92
C ASN A 257 7.09 1.41 3.43
N TYR A 258 7.00 0.22 2.81
CA TYR A 258 6.63 0.08 1.40
C TYR A 258 5.34 0.84 1.05
N LEU A 259 4.26 0.60 1.81
CA LEU A 259 2.95 1.21 1.52
C LEU A 259 2.94 2.71 1.78
N TYR A 260 3.65 3.15 2.82
CA TYR A 260 3.85 4.56 3.11
C TYR A 260 4.62 5.25 1.98
N LEU A 261 5.82 4.77 1.63
CA LEU A 261 6.64 5.36 0.57
C LEU A 261 5.91 5.37 -0.78
N ARG A 262 5.19 4.29 -1.11
CA ARG A 262 4.37 4.23 -2.31
C ARG A 262 3.25 5.27 -2.32
N LEU A 263 2.60 5.49 -1.18
CA LEU A 263 1.57 6.53 -1.03
C LEU A 263 2.19 7.91 -1.20
N ILE A 264 3.25 8.24 -0.45
CA ILE A 264 3.94 9.53 -0.52
C ILE A 264 4.40 9.84 -1.96
N PHE A 265 5.04 8.86 -2.62
CA PHE A 265 5.48 9.00 -4.00
C PHE A 265 4.32 9.34 -4.94
N ALA A 266 3.15 8.71 -4.78
CA ALA A 266 1.98 8.99 -5.61
C ALA A 266 1.39 10.38 -5.34
N LEU A 267 1.29 10.78 -4.06
CA LEU A 267 0.73 12.07 -3.66
C LEU A 267 1.59 13.25 -4.13
N GLN A 268 2.92 13.08 -4.22
CA GLN A 268 3.83 14.12 -4.73
C GLN A 268 3.63 14.52 -6.20
N LYS A 269 2.73 13.87 -6.94
CA LYS A 269 2.34 14.30 -8.29
C LYS A 269 1.47 15.55 -8.29
N ASN A 270 0.94 15.92 -7.13
CA ASN A 270 -0.01 17.00 -6.96
C ASN A 270 0.62 18.07 -6.06
N ASP A 271 0.75 19.29 -6.58
CA ASP A 271 1.42 20.40 -5.89
C ASP A 271 0.80 20.72 -4.52
N GLU A 272 -0.49 20.50 -4.37
CA GLU A 272 -1.24 20.78 -3.15
C GLU A 272 -0.97 19.70 -2.09
N TRP A 273 -0.85 18.44 -2.52
CA TRP A 273 -0.33 17.38 -1.66
C TRP A 273 1.14 17.58 -1.34
N CYS A 274 1.99 18.02 -2.28
CA CYS A 274 3.39 18.33 -1.99
C CYS A 274 3.53 19.34 -0.83
N LYS A 275 2.71 20.40 -0.84
CA LYS A 275 2.68 21.38 0.27
C LYS A 275 2.26 20.73 1.59
N ARG A 276 1.19 19.92 1.57
CA ARG A 276 0.70 19.20 2.77
C ARG A 276 1.74 18.24 3.33
N LEU A 277 2.38 17.47 2.47
CA LEU A 277 3.42 16.53 2.84
C LEU A 277 4.63 17.24 3.46
N ALA A 278 5.01 18.39 2.92
CA ALA A 278 6.06 19.24 3.49
C ALA A 278 5.63 19.82 4.85
N SER A 279 4.43 20.42 4.95
CA SER A 279 3.95 21.01 6.21
C SER A 279 3.72 19.97 7.31
N GLY A 280 3.31 18.75 6.93
CA GLY A 280 3.07 17.64 7.85
C GLY A 280 4.34 16.93 8.31
N GLY A 281 5.52 17.28 7.80
CA GLY A 281 6.78 16.66 8.22
C GLY A 281 7.12 15.33 7.52
N HIS A 282 6.42 14.98 6.43
CA HIS A 282 6.61 13.70 5.74
C HIS A 282 7.92 13.67 4.95
N LEU A 283 8.32 14.81 4.38
CA LEU A 283 9.55 14.90 3.61
C LEU A 283 10.78 14.84 4.53
N GLU A 284 10.68 15.45 5.71
CA GLU A 284 11.65 15.37 6.79
C GLU A 284 11.77 13.92 7.31
N GLU A 285 10.64 13.22 7.45
CA GLU A 285 10.65 11.79 7.80
C GLU A 285 11.34 10.96 6.72
N CYS A 286 11.04 11.20 5.43
CA CYS A 286 11.72 10.52 4.32
C CYS A 286 13.22 10.84 4.24
N ASN A 287 13.62 12.05 4.64
CA ASN A 287 15.01 12.48 4.74
C ASN A 287 15.70 12.06 6.06
N SER A 288 14.94 11.53 7.01
CA SER A 288 15.47 11.17 8.32
C SER A 288 16.47 10.02 8.19
N SER A 289 17.52 10.04 9.02
CA SER A 289 18.49 8.94 9.00
C SER A 289 17.87 7.62 9.46
N SER A 290 16.85 7.66 10.34
CA SER A 290 16.13 6.47 10.79
C SER A 290 15.39 5.77 9.67
N LEU A 291 14.57 6.48 8.88
CA LEU A 291 13.85 5.83 7.77
C LEU A 291 14.83 5.35 6.69
N TYR A 292 15.84 6.17 6.39
CA TYR A 292 16.86 5.83 5.41
C TYR A 292 17.59 4.52 5.76
N ASP A 293 18.05 4.38 7.01
CA ASP A 293 18.75 3.16 7.45
C ASP A 293 17.83 1.93 7.42
N ILE A 294 16.55 2.10 7.78
CA ILE A 294 15.55 1.03 7.70
C ILE A 294 15.30 0.61 6.24
N VAL A 295 15.15 1.56 5.32
CA VAL A 295 14.93 1.29 3.89
C VAL A 295 16.15 0.63 3.23
N LEU A 296 17.36 1.03 3.63
CA LEU A 296 18.58 0.37 3.17
C LEU A 296 18.68 -1.08 3.68
N ALA A 297 18.28 -1.33 4.92
CA ALA A 297 18.28 -2.67 5.52
C ALA A 297 17.13 -3.56 5.03
N SER A 298 16.04 -2.96 4.54
CA SER A 298 14.89 -3.69 4.00
C SER A 298 15.31 -4.59 2.84
N PRO A 299 14.84 -5.84 2.75
CA PRO A 299 15.07 -6.70 1.59
C PRO A 299 14.20 -6.31 0.38
N HIS A 300 13.27 -5.37 0.55
CA HIS A 300 12.35 -4.97 -0.51
C HIS A 300 12.96 -3.89 -1.40
N PHE A 301 13.25 -4.28 -2.64
CA PHE A 301 13.71 -3.39 -3.70
C PHE A 301 12.86 -2.11 -3.81
N LEU A 302 11.53 -2.24 -3.77
CA LEU A 302 10.62 -1.14 -4.04
C LEU A 302 10.70 -0.02 -3.00
N ASP A 303 11.07 -0.30 -1.75
CA ASP A 303 11.24 0.73 -0.72
C ASP A 303 12.32 1.71 -1.16
N LYS A 304 13.43 1.18 -1.69
CA LYS A 304 14.56 1.98 -2.16
C LYS A 304 14.20 2.79 -3.40
N VAL A 305 13.42 2.20 -4.31
CA VAL A 305 12.96 2.88 -5.53
C VAL A 305 12.02 4.03 -5.19
N TYR A 306 11.02 3.79 -4.35
CA TYR A 306 10.07 4.84 -3.97
C TYR A 306 10.76 5.93 -3.16
N LEU A 307 11.65 5.57 -2.21
CA LEU A 307 12.43 6.56 -1.48
C LEU A 307 13.29 7.41 -2.44
N ALA A 308 14.04 6.78 -3.36
CA ALA A 308 14.82 7.49 -4.37
C ALA A 308 13.94 8.43 -5.21
N GLY A 309 12.77 7.96 -5.65
CA GLY A 309 11.83 8.75 -6.40
C GLY A 309 11.23 9.93 -5.63
N ILE A 310 10.98 9.75 -4.32
CA ILE A 310 10.53 10.83 -3.43
C ILE A 310 11.62 11.89 -3.33
N LEU A 311 12.85 11.48 -3.02
CA LEU A 311 13.99 12.38 -2.84
C LEU A 311 14.26 13.20 -4.11
N LEU A 312 14.19 12.56 -5.28
CA LEU A 312 14.33 13.24 -6.58
C LEU A 312 13.31 14.37 -6.79
N ARG A 313 12.08 14.21 -6.26
CA ARG A 313 10.99 15.19 -6.43
C ARG A 313 11.03 16.32 -5.40
N VAL A 314 11.58 16.07 -4.22
CA VAL A 314 11.69 17.09 -3.16
C VAL A 314 12.63 18.22 -3.57
N ASP A 315 13.65 17.94 -4.39
CA ASP A 315 14.59 18.98 -4.78
C ASP A 315 15.40 18.70 -6.07
N PRO A 316 14.89 19.11 -7.24
CA PRO A 316 15.69 19.11 -8.47
C PRO A 316 16.51 20.39 -8.69
N SER A 317 16.43 21.41 -7.81
CA SER A 317 16.87 22.78 -8.15
C SER A 317 17.70 23.53 -7.11
N SER A 318 17.98 22.99 -5.93
CA SER A 318 19.02 23.55 -5.07
C SER A 318 20.39 23.28 -5.69
N ASN A 319 20.79 24.17 -6.60
CA ASN A 319 22.17 24.29 -7.07
C ASN A 319 23.15 24.62 -5.93
N ASP A 320 22.65 24.85 -4.72
CA ASP A 320 23.43 24.86 -3.49
C ASP A 320 23.75 23.42 -3.08
N ILE A 321 24.78 22.87 -3.74
CA ILE A 321 25.69 21.83 -3.26
C ILE A 321 25.22 21.23 -1.93
N SER A 322 24.30 20.27 -2.03
CA SER A 322 23.91 19.44 -0.91
C SER A 322 25.19 18.91 -0.24
N PRO A 323 25.30 18.96 1.11
CA PRO A 323 26.52 18.58 1.78
C PRO A 323 26.96 17.17 1.33
N LYS A 324 28.24 17.01 1.05
CA LYS A 324 28.89 15.76 0.60
C LYS A 324 28.33 14.45 1.24
N PRO A 325 28.04 14.36 2.56
CA PRO A 325 27.43 13.18 3.17
C PRO A 325 26.03 12.82 2.63
N THR A 326 25.24 13.79 2.15
CA THR A 326 23.93 13.54 1.55
C THR A 326 24.06 12.83 0.21
N ARG A 327 25.06 13.22 -0.60
CA ARG A 327 25.32 12.58 -1.91
C ARG A 327 25.80 11.14 -1.78
N GLU A 328 26.66 10.84 -0.82
CA GLU A 328 27.13 9.45 -0.57
C GLU A 328 25.98 8.54 -0.14
N LYS A 329 25.07 9.04 0.70
CA LYS A 329 23.82 8.34 1.03
C LYS A 329 22.97 8.12 -0.22
N TRP A 330 22.75 9.13 -1.03
CA TRP A 330 21.92 8.97 -2.24
C TRP A 330 22.51 7.93 -3.20
N TRP A 331 23.81 7.98 -3.43
CA TRP A 331 24.50 7.01 -4.26
C TRP A 331 24.37 5.58 -3.71
N THR A 332 24.54 5.40 -2.40
CA THR A 332 24.33 4.11 -1.74
C THR A 332 22.91 3.57 -1.95
N LEU A 333 21.90 4.44 -1.84
CA LEU A 333 20.50 4.08 -2.07
C LEU A 333 20.26 3.64 -3.52
N ILE A 334 20.79 4.39 -4.49
CA ILE A 334 20.71 4.07 -5.93
C ILE A 334 21.36 2.72 -6.22
N GLN A 335 22.59 2.51 -5.75
CA GLN A 335 23.31 1.24 -5.93
C GLN A 335 22.53 0.07 -5.34
N ARG A 336 22.02 0.22 -4.11
CA ARG A 336 21.25 -0.82 -3.44
C ARG A 336 19.95 -1.14 -4.18
N ALA A 337 19.21 -0.12 -4.63
CA ALA A 337 18.03 -0.30 -5.44
C ALA A 337 18.34 -1.13 -6.69
N TRP A 338 19.34 -0.75 -7.49
CA TRP A 338 19.69 -1.54 -8.68
C TRP A 338 20.17 -2.95 -8.35
N SER A 339 20.96 -3.11 -7.28
CA SER A 339 21.53 -4.40 -6.90
C SER A 339 20.47 -5.42 -6.49
N GLU A 340 19.38 -4.98 -5.88
CA GLU A 340 18.30 -5.85 -5.36
C GLU A 340 17.14 -6.02 -6.33
N PHE A 341 17.22 -5.46 -7.54
CA PHE A 341 16.16 -5.54 -8.54
C PHE A 341 15.68 -6.97 -8.80
N TYR A 342 16.59 -7.95 -8.74
CA TYR A 342 16.28 -9.37 -8.98
C TYR A 342 15.33 -9.99 -7.93
N LEU A 343 15.14 -9.34 -6.78
CA LEU A 343 14.21 -9.76 -5.72
C LEU A 343 12.76 -9.34 -5.99
N LEU A 344 12.49 -8.62 -7.10
CA LEU A 344 11.15 -8.20 -7.45
C LEU A 344 10.23 -9.44 -7.62
N PRO A 345 9.13 -9.56 -6.84
CA PRO A 345 8.25 -10.71 -6.93
C PRO A 345 7.62 -10.84 -8.31
N TRP A 346 7.79 -12.01 -8.93
CA TRP A 346 7.32 -12.32 -10.28
C TRP A 346 5.78 -12.25 -10.43
N ASP A 347 5.05 -12.44 -9.33
CA ASP A 347 3.71 -13.04 -9.40
C ASP A 347 2.52 -12.07 -9.37
N SER A 348 2.75 -10.75 -9.49
CA SER A 348 1.64 -9.77 -9.39
C SER A 348 1.57 -8.80 -10.56
N ASN A 349 0.67 -9.09 -11.51
CA ASN A 349 0.23 -8.17 -12.57
C ASN A 349 -0.17 -6.78 -12.03
N LEU A 350 -0.60 -6.71 -10.76
CA LEU A 350 -0.95 -5.48 -10.04
C LEU A 350 0.21 -4.49 -9.85
N GLN A 351 1.46 -4.97 -9.82
CA GLN A 351 2.63 -4.13 -9.54
C GLN A 351 3.28 -3.59 -10.80
N GLN A 352 2.99 -4.14 -11.99
CA GLN A 352 3.71 -3.80 -13.22
C GLN A 352 3.51 -2.33 -13.63
N GLU A 353 2.27 -1.84 -13.74
CA GLU A 353 2.00 -0.43 -14.07
C GLU A 353 2.61 0.53 -13.04
N ARG A 354 2.60 0.13 -11.77
CA ARG A 354 2.98 0.96 -10.61
C ARG A 354 4.50 1.13 -10.47
N ILE A 355 5.27 0.12 -10.90
CA ILE A 355 6.74 0.13 -10.83
C ILE A 355 7.35 1.02 -11.91
N ILE A 356 6.71 1.17 -13.06
CA ILE A 356 7.30 1.86 -14.23
C ILE A 356 7.68 3.30 -13.90
N GLU A 357 6.80 4.04 -13.23
CA GLU A 357 7.05 5.43 -12.89
C GLU A 357 8.15 5.59 -11.85
N ALA A 358 8.13 4.76 -10.80
CA ALA A 358 9.16 4.77 -9.77
C ALA A 358 10.53 4.37 -10.37
N LEU A 359 10.55 3.45 -11.32
CA LEU A 359 11.74 3.07 -12.09
C LEU A 359 12.26 4.22 -12.96
N GLN A 360 11.39 4.98 -13.63
CA GLN A 360 11.79 6.15 -14.40
C GLN A 360 12.44 7.22 -13.51
N ALA A 361 11.91 7.39 -12.29
CA ALA A 361 12.52 8.26 -11.29
C ALA A 361 13.91 7.75 -10.89
N LEU A 362 14.05 6.45 -10.58
CA LEU A 362 15.35 5.84 -10.26
C LEU A 362 16.37 6.00 -11.40
N VAL A 363 15.96 5.82 -12.65
CA VAL A 363 16.84 6.02 -13.83
C VAL A 363 17.29 7.47 -13.94
N THR A 364 16.37 8.41 -13.74
CA THR A 364 16.68 9.85 -13.76
C THR A 364 17.67 10.21 -12.67
N MET A 365 17.42 9.77 -11.44
CA MET A 365 18.31 10.00 -10.29
C MET A 365 19.69 9.39 -10.55
N THR A 366 19.75 8.16 -11.08
CA THR A 366 21.02 7.49 -11.41
C THR A 366 21.86 8.31 -12.38
N ARG A 367 21.24 8.93 -13.40
CA ARG A 367 21.93 9.78 -14.37
C ARG A 367 22.45 11.07 -13.75
N GLN A 368 21.64 11.71 -12.90
CA GLN A 368 22.00 12.97 -12.26
C GLN A 368 23.13 12.82 -11.25
N ASP A 369 23.18 11.68 -10.55
CA ASP A 369 24.15 11.44 -9.49
C ASP A 369 25.47 10.81 -9.94
N LEU A 370 25.62 10.52 -11.25
CA LEU A 370 26.84 9.89 -11.77
C LEU A 370 28.10 10.64 -11.27
N PRO A 371 29.07 9.92 -10.68
CA PRO A 371 30.29 10.53 -10.18
C PRO A 371 31.09 11.13 -11.33
N GLY A 372 31.62 12.33 -11.15
CA GLY A 372 32.38 13.03 -12.19
C GLY A 372 33.62 12.26 -12.67
N PRO A 373 34.13 12.57 -13.87
CA PRO A 373 35.09 11.71 -14.58
C PRO A 373 36.46 11.55 -13.90
N ASN A 374 36.77 12.37 -12.90
CA ASN A 374 38.06 12.40 -12.22
C ASN A 374 38.13 11.51 -10.95
N ASN A 375 37.07 10.79 -10.59
CA ASN A 375 37.03 9.97 -9.39
C ASN A 375 37.35 8.48 -9.71
N PHE A 376 38.57 8.03 -9.45
CA PHE A 376 38.97 6.64 -9.73
C PHE A 376 38.19 5.58 -8.94
N VAL A 377 37.75 5.89 -7.71
CA VAL A 377 36.90 4.99 -6.91
C VAL A 377 35.56 4.72 -7.62
N ALA A 378 35.12 5.66 -8.47
CA ALA A 378 33.91 5.51 -9.25
C ALA A 378 33.97 4.39 -10.31
N SER A 379 35.14 4.03 -10.82
CA SER A 379 35.24 3.08 -11.95
C SER A 379 34.67 1.69 -11.61
N THR A 380 35.08 1.12 -10.48
CA THR A 380 34.61 -0.20 -10.04
C THR A 380 33.14 -0.17 -9.65
N GLU A 381 32.72 0.88 -8.93
CA GLU A 381 31.34 1.08 -8.53
C GLU A 381 30.40 1.24 -9.73
N LEU A 382 30.82 1.98 -10.76
CA LEU A 382 30.07 2.13 -12.01
C LEU A 382 29.97 0.81 -12.78
N ALA A 383 31.03 -0.01 -12.77
CA ALA A 383 31.01 -1.31 -13.40
C ALA A 383 30.00 -2.27 -12.73
N GLU A 384 29.95 -2.29 -11.39
CA GLU A 384 28.95 -3.06 -10.65
C GLU A 384 27.53 -2.50 -10.86
N LEU A 385 27.36 -1.17 -10.84
CA LEU A 385 26.07 -0.55 -11.15
C LEU A 385 25.58 -0.93 -12.55
N LYS A 386 26.44 -0.85 -13.57
CA LYS A 386 26.13 -1.27 -14.94
C LYS A 386 25.69 -2.72 -15.01
N LYS A 387 26.36 -3.60 -14.27
CA LYS A 387 26.00 -5.03 -14.17
C LYS A 387 24.63 -5.20 -13.51
N SER A 388 24.32 -4.48 -12.44
CA SER A 388 23.00 -4.48 -11.81
C SER A 388 21.90 -3.97 -12.74
N VAL A 389 22.13 -2.87 -13.47
CA VAL A 389 21.20 -2.35 -14.48
C VAL A 389 20.99 -3.36 -15.62
N ASN A 390 22.04 -4.06 -16.05
CA ASN A 390 21.92 -5.13 -17.06
C ASN A 390 21.07 -6.31 -16.57
N ILE A 391 21.22 -6.69 -15.29
CA ILE A 391 20.38 -7.71 -14.66
C ILE A 391 18.92 -7.24 -14.69
N ALA A 392 18.62 -6.02 -14.24
CA ALA A 392 17.28 -5.45 -14.27
C ALA A 392 16.68 -5.44 -15.68
N MET A 393 17.46 -5.03 -16.68
CA MET A 393 17.06 -5.06 -18.09
C MET A 393 16.75 -6.48 -18.58
N TYR A 394 17.57 -7.46 -18.21
CA TYR A 394 17.32 -8.87 -18.53
C TYR A 394 15.98 -9.33 -17.93
N TYR A 395 15.71 -8.97 -16.66
CA TYR A 395 14.44 -9.27 -16.00
C TYR A 395 13.24 -8.65 -16.72
N PHE A 396 13.28 -7.36 -17.09
CA PHE A 396 12.19 -6.74 -17.84
C PHE A 396 11.97 -7.40 -19.21
N LYS A 397 13.05 -7.70 -19.95
CA LYS A 397 12.98 -8.44 -21.22
C LYS A 397 12.39 -9.84 -21.02
N HIS A 398 12.67 -10.48 -19.89
CA HIS A 398 12.11 -11.77 -19.52
C HIS A 398 10.61 -11.65 -19.24
N MET A 399 10.17 -10.73 -18.37
CA MET A 399 8.75 -10.47 -18.09
C MET A 399 7.95 -10.17 -19.35
N ARG A 400 8.54 -9.40 -20.28
CA ARG A 400 7.93 -9.10 -21.59
C ARG A 400 7.65 -10.35 -22.41
N ARG A 401 8.49 -11.39 -22.32
CA ARG A 401 8.29 -12.66 -23.04
C ARG A 401 7.16 -13.50 -22.46
N TYR A 402 6.97 -13.49 -21.14
CA TYR A 402 5.91 -14.26 -20.47
C TYR A 402 4.53 -13.60 -20.56
N SER A 403 4.47 -12.27 -20.63
CA SER A 403 3.21 -11.51 -20.67
C SER A 403 2.54 -11.48 -22.06
N ARG A 404 2.98 -12.35 -22.99
CA ARG A 404 2.82 -12.21 -24.45
C ARG A 404 1.41 -12.25 -25.08
N PRO A 405 0.27 -12.46 -24.40
CA PRO A 405 -1.01 -12.19 -25.05
C PRO A 405 -1.43 -10.71 -25.03
N LYS A 406 -0.88 -9.86 -24.15
CA LYS A 406 -1.26 -8.45 -24.05
C LYS A 406 -0.04 -7.57 -24.21
N ALA A 407 -0.04 -6.71 -25.23
CA ALA A 407 0.96 -5.67 -25.38
C ALA A 407 0.78 -4.66 -24.24
N ASP A 408 1.62 -4.76 -23.21
CA ASP A 408 1.71 -3.76 -22.16
C ASP A 408 2.69 -2.67 -22.61
N VAL A 409 2.12 -1.55 -23.09
CA VAL A 409 2.87 -0.36 -23.52
C VAL A 409 3.79 0.15 -22.42
N GLY A 410 3.37 0.02 -21.16
CA GLY A 410 4.14 0.43 -19.99
C GLY A 410 5.41 -0.41 -19.83
N LEU A 411 5.29 -1.74 -19.94
CA LEU A 411 6.43 -2.65 -19.84
C LEU A 411 7.45 -2.41 -20.96
N ASP A 412 6.99 -2.15 -22.18
CA ASP A 412 7.85 -1.79 -23.30
C ASP A 412 8.60 -0.47 -23.04
N GLY A 413 7.91 0.52 -22.47
CA GLY A 413 8.52 1.79 -22.03
C GLY A 413 9.59 1.60 -20.94
N ALA A 414 9.34 0.73 -19.95
CA ALA A 414 10.32 0.41 -18.92
C ALA A 414 11.57 -0.28 -19.48
N VAL A 415 11.40 -1.27 -20.37
CA VAL A 415 12.52 -1.94 -21.04
C VAL A 415 13.40 -0.93 -21.76
N LEU A 416 12.81 -0.01 -22.53
CA LEU A 416 13.54 1.03 -23.25
C LEU A 416 14.26 1.98 -22.28
N THR A 417 13.59 2.41 -21.21
CA THR A 417 14.16 3.33 -20.21
C THR A 417 15.41 2.74 -19.56
N VAL A 418 15.37 1.47 -19.14
CA VAL A 418 16.51 0.78 -18.51
C VAL A 418 17.62 0.49 -19.53
N GLN A 419 17.26 0.14 -20.77
CA GLN A 419 18.23 -0.06 -21.85
C GLN A 419 19.03 1.22 -22.12
N CYS A 420 18.37 2.37 -22.21
CA CYS A 420 19.05 3.65 -22.41
C CYS A 420 20.03 3.95 -21.26
N LEU A 421 19.65 3.69 -19.99
CA LEU A 421 20.58 3.86 -18.87
C LEU A 421 21.80 2.93 -18.98
N TYR A 422 21.59 1.68 -19.38
CA TYR A 422 22.69 0.74 -19.58
C TYR A 422 23.67 1.21 -20.68
N ASP A 423 23.15 1.76 -21.76
CA ASP A 423 23.95 2.29 -22.86
C ASP A 423 24.72 3.55 -22.42
N ASP A 424 24.07 4.45 -21.68
CA ASP A 424 24.70 5.64 -21.08
C ASP A 424 25.87 5.26 -20.16
N LEU A 425 25.65 4.30 -19.25
CA LEU A 425 26.70 3.78 -18.35
C LEU A 425 27.84 3.13 -19.12
N SER A 426 27.53 2.44 -20.22
CA SER A 426 28.54 1.80 -21.07
C SER A 426 29.44 2.83 -21.74
N SER A 427 28.85 3.87 -22.33
CA SER A 427 29.60 4.97 -22.94
C SER A 427 30.38 5.77 -21.89
N TYR A 428 29.80 5.99 -20.72
CA TYR A 428 30.47 6.70 -19.62
C TYR A 428 31.74 5.98 -19.17
N ILE A 429 31.65 4.67 -18.91
CA ILE A 429 32.80 3.84 -18.51
C ILE A 429 33.87 3.78 -19.61
N ALA A 430 33.47 3.71 -20.89
CA ALA A 430 34.42 3.75 -22.00
C ALA A 430 35.20 5.08 -22.02
N SER A 431 34.52 6.22 -21.86
CA SER A 431 35.16 7.54 -21.83
C SER A 431 36.14 7.73 -20.67
N LEU A 432 35.87 7.11 -19.51
CA LEU A 432 36.78 7.10 -18.38
C LEU A 432 38.08 6.36 -18.69
N SER A 433 37.99 5.25 -19.43
CA SER A 433 39.16 4.44 -19.81
C SER A 433 40.06 5.15 -20.81
N GLU A 434 39.51 5.94 -21.72
CA GLU A 434 40.27 6.70 -22.72
C GLU A 434 41.03 7.89 -22.09
N ASN A 435 40.41 8.57 -21.13
CA ASN A 435 41.01 9.75 -20.48
C ASN A 435 42.08 9.39 -19.42
N GLY A 436 42.04 8.18 -18.85
CA GLY A 436 43.04 7.71 -17.87
C GLY A 436 44.42 7.37 -18.45
N HIS A 437 44.60 7.45 -19.78
CA HIS A 437 45.82 7.03 -20.47
C HIS A 437 46.60 8.14 -21.16
N THR A 438 46.29 9.42 -20.93
CA THR A 438 47.27 10.48 -21.26
C THR A 438 48.29 10.57 -20.11
N PRO A 439 49.56 10.12 -20.30
CA PRO A 439 50.59 10.48 -19.36
C PRO A 439 50.70 12.00 -19.44
N ARG A 440 50.39 12.67 -18.33
CA ARG A 440 50.69 14.09 -18.17
C ARG A 440 52.20 14.22 -18.28
N GLY A 441 52.68 14.44 -19.50
CA GLY A 441 54.08 14.65 -19.78
C GLY A 441 54.56 15.78 -18.89
N ASP A 442 55.48 15.45 -17.98
CA ASP A 442 56.29 16.41 -17.25
C ASP A 442 57.12 17.21 -18.28
N ASN A 443 56.49 18.16 -18.95
CA ASN A 443 57.19 19.28 -19.56
C ASN A 443 57.58 20.26 -18.43
N ARG A 444 58.44 19.80 -17.52
CA ARG A 444 59.38 20.72 -16.86
C ARG A 444 60.39 21.11 -17.91
N LEU A 445 60.04 22.14 -18.67
CA LEU A 445 60.97 22.99 -19.38
C LEU A 445 62.03 23.46 -18.39
N LEU A 446 63.24 22.93 -18.56
CA LEU A 446 64.48 23.57 -18.18
C LEU A 446 64.56 24.89 -18.96
N GLU A 447 64.25 26.01 -18.31
CA GLU A 447 64.78 27.30 -18.74
C GLU A 447 66.07 27.57 -17.97
N SER A 448 67.16 27.44 -18.73
CA SER A 448 68.47 28.13 -18.69
C SER A 448 69.21 28.29 -17.37
#